data_AF-A0A524JHP1-F1
#
_entry.id   AF-A0A524JHP1-F1
#
_cell.length_a   1.000
_cell.length_b   1.000
_cell.length_c   1.000
_cell.angle_alpha   90.00
_cell.angle_beta   90.00
_cell.angle_gamma   90.00
#
_symmetry.space_group_name_H-M   'P 1'
#
loop_
_entity.id
_entity.type
_entity.pdbx_description
1 polymer ?
#
loop_
_entity_poly.entity_id
_entity_poly.type
_entity_poly.pdbx_seq_one_letter_code
_entity_poly.pdbx_strand_id
1 'polypeptide(L)' 'MRKKSDSVILRNEHLVIKIKDIKGEHPFWGYRRVWAYLRYIDGLIVNKKRIYRLMRE' A
#
# COMPACT_ATOMS: atom_id res chain seq x y z
N MET A 1 -16.25 -7.41 15.70
CA MET A 1 -15.26 -6.83 14.75
C MET A 1 -15.93 -6.72 13.38
N ARG A 2 -15.98 -5.53 12.75
CA ARG A 2 -16.68 -5.34 11.47
C ARG A 2 -15.91 -6.08 10.36
N LYS A 3 -16.52 -7.08 9.72
CA LYS A 3 -15.92 -7.74 8.54
C LYS A 3 -15.74 -6.70 7.42
N LYS A 4 -14.55 -6.64 6.83
CA LYS A 4 -14.30 -5.84 5.61
C LYS A 4 -15.05 -6.52 4.46
N SER A 5 -15.62 -5.73 3.54
CA SER A 5 -16.25 -6.27 2.32
C SER A 5 -15.21 -6.93 1.42
N ASP A 6 -15.59 -7.98 0.70
CA ASP A 6 -14.66 -8.77 -0.14
C ASP A 6 -13.96 -7.91 -1.21
N SER A 7 -14.68 -6.95 -1.79
CA SER A 7 -14.12 -5.99 -2.76
C SER A 7 -13.01 -5.10 -2.16
N VAL A 8 -13.07 -4.83 -0.85
CA VAL A 8 -12.06 -4.05 -0.14
C VAL A 8 -10.84 -4.92 0.18
N ILE A 9 -11.06 -6.20 0.48
CA ILE A 9 -9.99 -7.18 0.75
C ILE A 9 -9.15 -7.36 -0.53
N LEU A 10 -9.80 -7.68 -1.65
CA LEU A 10 -9.12 -7.88 -2.93
C LEU A 10 -8.29 -6.66 -3.36
N ARG A 11 -8.86 -5.45 -3.24
CA ARG A 11 -8.14 -4.20 -3.54
C ARG A 11 -6.99 -3.92 -2.58
N ASN A 12 -7.03 -4.43 -1.36
CA ASN A 12 -5.94 -4.28 -0.41
C ASN A 12 -4.83 -5.29 -0.68
N GLU A 13 -5.15 -6.53 -1.06
CA GLU A 13 -4.17 -7.56 -1.40
C GLU A 13 -3.24 -7.10 -2.53
N HIS A 14 -3.79 -6.58 -3.62
CA HIS A 14 -2.99 -6.02 -4.72
C HIS A 14 -2.04 -4.90 -4.25
N LEU A 15 -2.49 -4.05 -3.33
CA LEU A 15 -1.64 -2.97 -2.79
C LEU A 15 -0.57 -3.50 -1.85
N VAL A 16 -0.88 -4.50 -1.03
CA VAL A 16 0.08 -5.12 -0.11
C VAL A 16 1.20 -5.79 -0.88
N ILE A 17 0.88 -6.49 -1.98
CA ILE A 17 1.88 -7.11 -2.87
C ILE A 17 2.84 -6.04 -3.41
N LYS A 18 2.31 -4.97 -4.04
CA LYS A 18 3.14 -3.87 -4.54
C LYS A 18 3.99 -3.21 -3.45
N ILE A 19 3.44 -3.00 -2.25
CA ILE A 19 4.18 -2.44 -1.12
C ILE A 19 5.35 -3.34 -0.71
N LYS A 20 5.15 -4.66 -0.71
CA LYS A 20 6.20 -5.65 -0.40
C LYS A 20 7.30 -5.64 -1.46
N ASP A 21 6.94 -5.58 -2.73
CA ASP A 21 7.91 -5.50 -3.84
C ASP A 21 8.77 -4.24 -3.71
N ILE A 22 8.15 -3.07 -3.53
CA ILE A 22 8.86 -1.80 -3.33
C ILE A 22 9.76 -1.85 -2.09
N LYS A 23 9.32 -2.52 -1.02
CA LYS A 23 10.15 -2.68 0.18
C LYS A 23 11.31 -3.65 -0.02
N GLY A 24 11.16 -4.66 -0.88
CA GLY A 24 12.24 -5.56 -1.27
C GLY A 24 13.34 -4.81 -2.02
N GLU A 25 12.95 -3.96 -2.97
CA GLU A 25 13.88 -3.09 -3.71
C GLU A 25 14.46 -1.97 -2.83
N HIS A 26 13.67 -1.47 -1.89
CA HIS A 26 14.04 -0.33 -1.04
C HIS A 26 13.75 -0.58 0.46
N PRO A 27 14.62 -1.33 1.16
CA PRO A 27 14.41 -1.71 2.57
C PRO A 27 14.26 -0.53 3.53
N PHE A 28 14.93 0.60 3.25
CA PHE A 28 14.94 1.80 4.10
C PHE A 28 13.76 2.76 3.84
N TRP A 29 12.82 2.40 2.97
CA TRP A 29 11.69 3.26 2.65
C TRP A 29 10.56 3.11 3.66
N GLY A 30 10.27 4.22 4.35
CA GLY A 30 9.05 4.38 5.14
C GLY A 30 7.81 4.59 4.26
N TYR A 31 6.63 4.55 4.88
CA TYR A 31 5.34 4.62 4.18
C TYR A 31 5.16 5.85 3.27
N ARG A 32 5.82 6.97 3.58
CA ARG A 32 5.75 8.19 2.74
C ARG A 32 6.45 8.02 1.39
N ARG A 33 7.60 7.35 1.36
CA ARG A 33 8.35 7.09 0.10
C ARG A 33 7.64 6.03 -0.73
N VAL A 34 7.16 4.97 -0.07
CA VAL A 34 6.32 3.94 -0.72
C VAL A 34 5.07 4.56 -1.35
N TRP A 35 4.37 5.47 -0.63
CA TRP A 35 3.24 6.21 -1.19
C TRP A 35 3.62 7.06 -2.39
N ALA A 36 4.75 7.78 -2.33
CA ALA A 36 5.19 8.63 -3.43
C ALA A 36 5.51 7.80 -4.67
N TYR A 37 6.17 6.66 -4.51
CA TYR A 37 6.44 5.72 -5.59
C TYR A 37 5.14 5.22 -6.23
N LEU A 38 4.19 4.75 -5.40
CA LEU A 38 2.89 4.29 -5.89
C LEU A 38 2.12 5.41 -6.62
N ARG A 39 2.23 6.65 -6.16
CA ARG A 39 1.49 7.78 -6.73
C ARG A 39 2.09 8.28 -8.04
N TYR A 40 3.41 8.40 -8.12
CA TYR A 40 4.10 9.07 -9.21
C TYR A 40 4.71 8.11 -10.23
N ILE A 41 5.14 6.91 -9.82
CA ILE A 41 5.69 5.89 -10.71
C ILE A 41 4.56 4.99 -11.23
N ASP A 42 3.79 4.39 -10.32
CA ASP A 42 2.69 3.50 -10.67
C ASP A 42 1.40 4.24 -11.08
N GLY A 43 1.33 5.56 -10.89
CA GLY A 43 0.14 6.38 -11.18
C GLY A 43 -1.07 6.09 -10.30
N LEU A 44 -0.93 5.29 -9.23
CA LEU A 44 -2.04 4.88 -8.37
C LEU A 44 -2.54 6.05 -7.51
N ILE A 45 -3.82 6.40 -7.66
CA ILE A 45 -4.48 7.40 -6.83
C ILE A 45 -4.88 6.74 -5.49
N VAL A 46 -3.90 6.55 -4.61
CA VAL A 46 -4.10 5.99 -3.27
C VAL A 46 -3.83 7.01 -2.17
N ASN A 47 -4.64 6.96 -1.11
CA ASN A 47 -4.49 7.87 0.02
C ASN A 47 -3.32 7.43 0.92
N LYS A 48 -2.49 8.39 1.34
CA LYS A 48 -1.39 8.20 2.31
C LYS A 48 -1.84 7.42 3.56
N LYS A 49 -3.02 7.76 4.10
CA LYS A 49 -3.56 7.10 5.30
C LYS A 49 -3.84 5.60 5.06
N ARG A 50 -4.25 5.23 3.84
CA ARG A 50 -4.53 3.82 3.49
C ARG A 50 -3.24 3.00 3.48
N ILE A 51 -2.17 3.51 2.86
CA ILE A 51 -0.86 2.85 2.86
C ILE A 51 -0.31 2.74 4.28
N TYR A 52 -0.40 3.81 5.07
CA TYR A 52 0.02 3.78 6.47
C TYR A 52 -0.69 2.67 7.27
N ARG A 53 -2.01 2.50 7.06
CA ARG A 53 -2.76 1.41 7.70
C ARG A 53 -2.35 0.03 7.19
N LEU A 54 -2.18 -0.15 5.88
CA LEU A 54 -1.79 -1.42 5.28
C LEU A 54 -0.37 -1.86 5.66
N MET A 55 0.53 -0.91 5.95
CA MET A 55 1.88 -1.22 6.45
C MET A 55 1.93 -1.45 7.98
N ARG A 56 0.84 -1.14 8.69
CA ARG A 56 0.71 -1.31 10.14
C ARG A 56 -0.13 -2.52 10.55
N GLU A 57 -1.00 -2.98 9.65
CA GLU A 57 -1.63 -4.31 9.73
C GLU A 57 -0.58 -5.40 9.59
#